data_AF-A0A0D8FXA8-F1
#
_entry.id   AF-A0A0D8FXA8-F1
#
_cell.length_a   1.000
_cell.length_b   1.000
_cell.length_c   1.000
_cell.angle_alpha   90.00
_cell.angle_beta   90.00
_cell.angle_gamma   90.00
#
_symmetry.space_group_name_H-M   'P 1'
#
loop_
_entity.id
_entity.type
_entity.pdbx_description
1 polymer ?
#
loop_
_entity_poly.entity_id
_entity_poly.type
_entity_poly.pdbx_seq_one_letter_code
_entity_poly.pdbx_strand_id
1 'polypeptide(L)'
;MTRGYWSIVCVLLGVFAVALANAVGLWWLGYLIGAVLAIWIRPSLAGLAVLLGWGAGFMQSAIGDNLSGSARVVALLAGLPASLGPALVAIALILAFLEGWLPAILARRVLTIARRPKAAN
;
A
#
# COMPACT_ATOMS: atom_id res chain seq x y z
N MET A 1 2.87 -8.70 26.88
CA MET A 1 3.07 -7.88 25.65
C MET A 1 1.74 -7.73 24.94
N THR A 2 1.26 -6.49 24.85
CA THR A 2 -0.13 -6.14 24.48
C THR A 2 -0.30 -6.19 22.96
N ARG A 3 -1.48 -6.61 22.47
CA ARG A 3 -1.82 -6.74 21.03
C ARG A 3 -1.44 -5.54 20.15
N GLY A 4 -1.29 -4.34 20.73
CA GLY A 4 -0.82 -3.13 20.05
C GLY A 4 0.61 -3.24 19.51
N TYR A 5 1.55 -3.79 20.28
CA TYR A 5 2.95 -3.94 19.85
C TYR A 5 3.08 -4.81 18.61
N TRP A 6 2.30 -5.89 18.53
CA TRP A 6 2.33 -6.79 17.39
C TRP A 6 1.83 -6.13 16.11
N SER A 7 0.81 -5.28 16.22
CA SER A 7 0.28 -4.53 15.07
C SER A 7 1.29 -3.52 14.54
N ILE A 8 2.03 -2.85 15.44
CA ILE A 8 3.09 -1.91 15.07
C ILE A 8 4.20 -2.65 14.31
N VAL A 9 4.66 -3.79 14.82
CA VAL A 9 5.70 -4.59 14.15
C VAL A 9 5.25 -5.02 12.75
N CYS A 10 4.03 -5.52 12.59
CA CYS A 10 3.49 -5.88 11.28
C CYS A 10 3.42 -4.68 10.32
N VAL A 11 3.01 -3.51 10.81
CA VAL A 11 2.99 -2.29 9.98
C VAL A 11 4.40 -1.92 9.56
N LEU A 12 5.38 -1.88 10.47
CA LEU A 12 6.76 -1.53 10.15
C LEU A 12 7.40 -2.49 9.14
N LEU A 13 7.17 -3.80 9.30
CA LEU A 13 7.61 -4.80 8.32
C LEU A 13 6.93 -4.61 6.96
N GLY A 14 5.64 -4.28 6.96
CA GLY A 14 4.88 -3.96 5.75
C GLY A 14 5.44 -2.74 5.01
N VAL A 15 5.70 -1.66 5.74
CA VAL A 15 6.32 -0.43 5.20
C VAL A 15 7.66 -0.77 4.56
N PHE A 16 8.51 -1.50 5.26
CA PHE A 16 9.83 -1.88 4.76
C PHE A 16 9.75 -2.75 3.51
N ALA A 17 8.87 -3.75 3.49
CA ALA A 17 8.67 -4.64 2.34
C ALA A 17 8.18 -3.87 1.10
N VAL A 18 7.25 -2.92 1.26
CA VAL A 18 6.74 -2.09 0.16
C VAL A 18 7.82 -1.13 -0.35
N ALA A 19 8.56 -0.49 0.56
CA ALA A 19 9.66 0.40 0.18
C ALA A 19 10.74 -0.35 -0.61
N LEU A 20 11.13 -1.54 -0.16
CA LEU A 20 12.10 -2.39 -0.85
C LEU A 20 11.58 -2.86 -2.21
N ALA A 21 10.33 -3.31 -2.29
CA ALA A 21 9.69 -3.72 -3.53
C ALA A 21 9.66 -2.58 -4.56
N ASN A 22 9.32 -1.37 -4.12
CA ASN A 22 9.33 -0.19 -5.00
C ASN A 22 10.75 0.16 -5.46
N ALA A 23 11.76 0.04 -4.61
CA ALA A 23 13.16 0.30 -4.96
C ALA A 23 13.69 -0.63 -6.07
N VAL A 24 13.17 -1.86 -6.17
CA VAL A 24 13.52 -2.82 -7.23
C VAL A 24 12.54 -2.82 -8.41
N GLY A 25 11.60 -1.87 -8.47
CA GLY A 25 10.63 -1.74 -9.57
C GLY A 25 9.44 -2.70 -9.51
N LEU A 26 9.27 -3.45 -8.41
CA LEU A 26 8.15 -4.37 -8.18
C LEU A 26 6.96 -3.66 -7.53
N TRP A 27 6.48 -2.60 -8.18
CA TRP A 27 5.42 -1.72 -7.68
C TRP A 27 4.11 -2.46 -7.36
N TRP A 28 3.79 -3.53 -8.08
CA TRP A 28 2.60 -4.36 -7.89
C TRP A 28 2.60 -5.18 -6.58
N LEU A 29 3.74 -5.29 -5.88
CA LEU A 29 3.82 -6.02 -4.62
C LEU A 29 3.06 -5.33 -3.47
N GLY A 30 2.73 -4.04 -3.59
CA GLY A 30 1.91 -3.34 -2.59
C GLY A 30 0.55 -4.02 -2.38
N TYR A 31 -0.09 -4.45 -3.47
CA TYR A 31 -1.34 -5.22 -3.41
C TYR A 31 -1.20 -6.53 -2.62
N LEU A 32 -0.14 -7.30 -2.90
CA LEU A 32 0.11 -8.59 -2.22
C LEU A 32 0.46 -8.39 -0.74
N ILE A 33 1.30 -7.42 -0.44
CA ILE A 33 1.69 -7.10 0.94
C ILE A 33 0.46 -6.64 1.73
N GLY A 34 -0.40 -5.81 1.13
CA GLY A 34 -1.69 -5.43 1.71
C GLY A 34 -2.59 -6.62 2.02
N ALA A 35 -2.76 -7.54 1.08
CA ALA A 35 -3.53 -8.77 1.27
C ALA A 35 -2.99 -9.65 2.41
N VAL A 36 -1.67 -9.87 2.45
CA VAL A 36 -1.01 -10.71 3.46
C VAL A 36 -1.09 -10.08 4.84
N LEU A 37 -0.83 -8.78 4.97
CA LEU A 37 -0.95 -8.05 6.24
C LEU A 37 -2.35 -8.16 6.84
N ALA A 38 -3.39 -8.21 5.99
CA ALA A 38 -4.77 -8.30 6.45
C ALA A 38 -5.09 -9.54 7.29
N ILE A 39 -4.25 -10.59 7.21
CA ILE A 39 -4.33 -11.80 8.05
C ILE A 39 -4.08 -11.45 9.52
N TRP A 40 -3.15 -10.54 9.79
CA TRP A 40 -2.66 -10.26 11.14
C TRP A 40 -3.13 -8.90 11.68
N ILE A 41 -3.35 -7.92 10.81
CA ILE A 41 -3.73 -6.55 11.19
C ILE A 41 -4.99 -6.05 10.47
N ARG A 42 -5.58 -4.97 10.99
CA ARG A 42 -6.79 -4.35 10.41
C ARG A 42 -6.49 -3.87 8.98
N PRO A 43 -7.46 -3.93 8.04
CA PRO A 43 -7.25 -3.48 6.66
C PRO A 43 -6.78 -2.03 6.53
N SER A 44 -7.26 -1.15 7.42
CA SER A 44 -6.80 0.25 7.46
C SER A 44 -5.31 0.36 7.80
N LEU A 45 -4.80 -0.50 8.69
CA LEU A 45 -3.37 -0.54 9.03
C LEU A 45 -2.53 -1.13 7.89
N ALA A 46 -3.07 -2.08 7.13
CA ALA A 46 -2.44 -2.60 5.92
C ALA A 46 -2.36 -1.51 4.82
N GLY A 47 -3.44 -0.76 4.60
CA GLY A 47 -3.44 0.41 3.72
C GLY A 47 -2.44 1.48 4.15
N LEU A 48 -2.33 1.76 5.46
CA LEU A 48 -1.33 2.68 6.00
C LEU A 48 0.11 2.19 5.77
N ALA A 49 0.37 0.89 5.92
CA ALA A 49 1.70 0.33 5.66
C ALA A 49 2.12 0.52 4.20
N VAL A 50 1.21 0.28 3.25
CA VAL A 50 1.46 0.49 1.82
C VAL A 50 1.61 1.98 1.50
N LEU A 51 0.74 2.84 2.04
CA LEU A 51 0.85 4.30 1.90
C LEU A 51 2.20 4.81 2.39
N LEU A 52 2.67 4.37 3.55
CA LEU A 52 3.94 4.83 4.13
C LEU A 52 5.15 4.28 3.36
N GLY A 53 5.08 3.03 2.89
CA GLY A 53 6.13 2.43 2.04
C GLY A 53 6.31 3.18 0.72
N TRP A 54 5.20 3.60 0.10
CA TRP A 54 5.21 4.46 -1.09
C TRP A 54 5.57 5.92 -0.77
N GLY A 55 5.07 6.44 0.35
CA GLY A 55 5.24 7.82 0.78
C GLY A 55 6.71 8.21 0.94
N ALA A 56 7.56 7.29 1.38
CA ALA A 56 9.00 7.50 1.42
C ALA A 56 9.60 7.81 0.03
N GLY A 57 9.15 7.09 -1.01
CA GLY A 57 9.58 7.32 -2.40
C GLY A 57 9.04 8.62 -2.98
N PHE A 58 7.79 8.99 -2.64
CA PHE A 58 7.22 10.28 -3.07
C PHE A 58 7.92 11.47 -2.42
N MET A 59 8.27 11.40 -1.14
CA MET A 59 9.03 12.45 -0.45
C MET A 59 10.43 12.60 -1.04
N GLN A 60 11.11 11.50 -1.34
CA GLN A 60 12.42 11.55 -2.01
C GLN A 60 12.32 12.20 -3.42
N SER A 61 11.26 11.88 -4.16
CA SER A 61 11.00 12.45 -5.49
C SER A 61 10.52 13.91 -5.45
N ALA A 62 10.02 14.39 -4.31
CA ALA A 62 9.62 15.79 -4.12
C ALA A 62 10.79 16.69 -3.72
N ILE A 63 11.87 16.12 -3.15
CA ILE A 63 13.07 16.85 -2.71
C ILE A 63 14.13 16.89 -3.82
N GLY A 64 14.18 15.89 -4.71
CA GLY A 64 15.02 15.90 -5.89
C GLY A 64 14.24 16.34 -7.13
N ASP A 65 14.78 17.23 -7.96
CA ASP A 65 14.19 17.69 -9.24
C ASP A 65 13.91 16.56 -10.27
N ASN A 66 14.23 15.32 -9.92
CA ASN A 66 13.99 14.13 -10.74
C ASN A 66 12.84 13.30 -10.14
N LEU A 67 11.63 13.53 -10.64
CA LEU A 67 10.53 12.56 -10.58
C LEU A 67 10.98 11.28 -11.31
N SER A 68 11.65 10.38 -10.60
CA SER A 68 12.12 9.10 -11.13
C SER A 68 11.21 7.95 -10.68
N GLY A 69 11.11 6.92 -11.52
CA GLY A 69 10.34 5.70 -11.22
C GLY A 69 8.83 5.79 -11.44
N SER A 70 8.07 5.07 -10.62
CA SER A 70 6.62 4.84 -10.70
C SER A 70 5.76 6.10 -10.48
N ALA A 71 6.25 7.11 -9.76
CA ALA A 71 5.59 8.42 -9.64
C ALA A 71 5.46 9.14 -11.00
N ARG A 72 6.49 9.00 -11.86
CA ARG A 72 6.46 9.51 -13.24
C ARG A 72 5.46 8.74 -14.09
N VAL A 73 5.33 7.42 -13.88
CA VAL A 73 4.36 6.56 -14.58
C VAL A 73 2.92 6.95 -14.21
N VAL A 74 2.63 7.21 -12.93
CA VAL A 74 1.30 7.67 -12.50
C VAL A 74 1.01 9.09 -13.01
N ALA A 75 1.98 9.99 -12.99
CA ALA A 75 1.82 11.34 -13.56
C ALA A 75 1.63 11.33 -15.09
N LEU A 76 2.35 10.44 -15.82
CA LEU A 76 2.18 10.21 -17.26
C LEU A 76 0.83 9.57 -17.59
N LEU A 77 0.41 8.54 -16.85
CA LEU A 77 -0.89 7.88 -17.03
C LEU A 77 -2.06 8.84 -16.78
N ALA A 78 -1.88 9.82 -15.89
CA ALA A 78 -2.91 10.81 -15.58
C ALA A 78 -2.90 12.04 -16.52
N GLY A 79 -1.91 12.18 -17.41
CA GLY A 79 -1.81 13.32 -18.35
C GLY A 79 -1.68 14.68 -17.67
N LEU A 80 -1.19 14.72 -16.43
CA LEU A 80 -1.24 15.92 -15.60
C LEU A 80 0.03 16.78 -15.75
N PRO A 81 -0.10 18.10 -15.92
CA PRO A 81 1.05 19.00 -15.98
C PRO A 81 1.81 19.00 -14.65
N ALA A 82 3.15 19.03 -14.73
CA ALA A 82 4.05 19.00 -13.57
C ALA A 82 3.79 20.13 -12.55
N SER A 83 3.11 21.22 -12.96
CA SER A 83 2.66 22.32 -12.11
C SER A 83 1.65 21.91 -11.02
N LEU A 84 1.04 20.73 -11.13
CA LEU A 84 0.12 20.16 -10.14
C LEU A 84 0.82 19.26 -9.09
N GLY A 85 2.14 19.35 -8.97
CA GLY A 85 2.98 18.49 -8.12
C GLY A 85 2.40 18.12 -6.74
N PRO A 86 1.95 19.08 -5.90
CA PRO A 86 1.37 18.76 -4.60
C PRO A 86 0.06 17.96 -4.67
N ALA A 87 -0.81 18.27 -5.64
CA ALA A 87 -2.06 17.56 -5.84
C ALA A 87 -1.80 16.12 -6.36
N LEU A 88 -0.79 15.96 -7.22
CA LEU A 88 -0.34 14.65 -7.69
C LEU A 88 0.18 13.77 -6.56
N VAL A 89 0.96 14.34 -5.63
CA VAL A 89 1.42 13.63 -4.43
C VAL A 89 0.24 13.20 -3.56
N ALA A 90 -0.74 14.08 -3.34
CA ALA A 90 -1.93 13.73 -2.56
C ALA A 90 -2.74 12.58 -3.21
N ILE A 91 -2.96 12.64 -4.53
CA ILE A 91 -3.64 11.56 -5.28
C ILE A 91 -2.83 10.27 -5.21
N ALA A 92 -1.51 10.34 -5.37
CA ALA A 92 -0.64 9.16 -5.32
C ALA A 92 -0.65 8.50 -3.94
N LEU A 93 -0.70 9.28 -2.85
CA LEU A 93 -0.85 8.75 -1.50
C LEU A 93 -2.22 8.08 -1.29
N ILE A 94 -3.30 8.67 -1.81
CA ILE A 94 -4.63 8.05 -1.75
C ILE A 94 -4.63 6.73 -2.51
N LEU A 95 -4.05 6.70 -3.72
CA LEU A 95 -3.95 5.48 -4.52
C LEU A 95 -3.10 4.42 -3.80
N ALA A 96 -1.96 4.78 -3.21
CA ALA A 96 -1.14 3.87 -2.43
C ALA A 96 -1.88 3.30 -1.21
N PHE A 97 -2.69 4.11 -0.53
CA PHE A 97 -3.55 3.59 0.53
C PHE A 97 -4.57 2.58 0.01
N LEU A 98 -5.28 2.92 -1.07
CA LEU A 98 -6.27 2.05 -1.70
C LEU A 98 -5.64 0.74 -2.21
N GLU A 99 -4.41 0.81 -2.72
CA GLU A 99 -3.61 -0.31 -3.18
C GLU A 99 -3.43 -1.35 -2.08
N GLY A 100 -3.15 -0.94 -0.85
CA GLY A 100 -3.06 -1.86 0.29
C GLY A 100 -4.41 -2.23 0.89
N TRP A 101 -5.33 -1.27 0.95
CA TRP A 101 -6.60 -1.40 1.68
C TRP A 101 -7.62 -2.29 0.97
N LEU A 102 -7.80 -2.13 -0.34
CA LEU A 102 -8.75 -2.93 -1.14
C LEU A 102 -8.42 -4.43 -1.11
N PRO A 103 -7.20 -4.89 -1.44
CA PRO A 103 -6.87 -6.30 -1.37
C PRO A 103 -6.89 -6.83 0.07
N ALA A 104 -6.59 -6.00 1.07
CA ALA A 104 -6.76 -6.38 2.46
C ALA A 104 -8.23 -6.68 2.84
N ILE A 105 -9.17 -5.87 2.37
CA ILE A 105 -10.61 -6.14 2.55
C ILE A 105 -11.01 -7.41 1.81
N LEU A 106 -10.60 -7.55 0.55
CA LEU A 106 -10.94 -8.72 -0.27
C LEU A 106 -10.39 -10.00 0.35
N ALA A 107 -9.13 -10.02 0.78
CA ALA A 107 -8.51 -11.16 1.45
C ALA A 107 -9.29 -11.57 2.70
N ARG A 108 -9.70 -10.61 3.55
CA ARG A 108 -10.52 -10.91 4.73
C ARG A 108 -11.90 -11.45 4.37
N ARG A 109 -12.55 -10.91 3.34
CA ARG A 109 -13.87 -11.39 2.89
C ARG A 109 -13.76 -12.82 2.36
N VAL A 110 -12.75 -13.10 1.53
CA VAL A 110 -12.47 -14.44 1.01
C VAL A 110 -12.21 -15.43 2.15
N LEU A 111 -11.35 -15.06 3.12
CA LEU A 111 -11.09 -15.91 4.30
C LEU A 111 -12.33 -16.15 5.15
N THR A 112 -13.23 -15.16 5.25
CA THR A 112 -14.50 -15.31 5.99
C THR A 112 -15.44 -16.26 5.25
N ILE A 113 -15.55 -16.14 3.93
CA ILE A 113 -16.39 -17.03 3.10
C ILE A 113 -15.84 -18.46 3.14
N ALA A 114 -14.53 -18.63 2.97
CA ALA A 114 -13.87 -19.94 2.99
C ALA A 114 -14.02 -20.67 4.34
N ARG A 115 -14.14 -19.91 5.43
CA ARG A 115 -14.37 -20.45 6.79
C ARG A 115 -15.84 -20.70 7.11
N ARG A 116 -16.79 -20.32 6.26
CA ARG A 116 -18.19 -20.69 6.48
C ARG A 116 -18.30 -22.21 6.30
N PRO A 117 -18.71 -22.96 7.34
CA PRO A 117 -18.92 -24.39 7.20
C PRO A 117 -19.93 -24.60 6.07
N LYS A 118 -19.58 -25.47 5.13
CA LYS A 118 -20.48 -25.92 4.07
C LYS A 118 -21.68 -26.51 4.79
N ALA A 119 -22.81 -25.81 4.79
CA ALA A 119 -24.04 -26.34 5.37
C ALA A 119 -24.30 -27.68 4.67
N ALA A 120 -24.30 -28.76 5.45
CA ALA A 120 -24.54 -30.10 4.95
C ALA A 120 -25.95 -30.12 4.34
N ASN A 121 -26.01 -30.28 3.02
CA ASN A 121 -27.20 -30.72 2.30
C ASN A 121 -27.12 -32.23 2.14
#